data_AF-A0A8J2N0T1-F1
#
_entry.id   AF-A0A8J2N0T1-F1
#
_cell.length_a   1.000
_cell.length_b   1.000
_cell.length_c   1.000
_cell.angle_alpha   90.00
_cell.angle_beta   90.00
_cell.angle_gamma   90.00
#
_symmetry.space_group_name_H-M   'P 1'
#
loop_
_entity.id
_entity.type
_entity.pdbx_description
1 polymer ?
#
loop_
_entity_poly.entity_id
_entity_poly.type
_entity_poly.pdbx_seq_one_letter_code
_entity_poly.pdbx_strand_id
1 'polypeptide(L)'
;MCPPSDLAITGARDSDDETYPRLLECSPNTDISKAAYTHAADLLHTAVLNHSIRVYLYANALAKHTSSKYFTDVHHRDLLFTACLFHDMGTTQKYDGSQRFEVEGADAAVRFLFTHGVEGADAHDVWTAIACHTSPGIAERIGELSKLVRIAVITDFGRKSADWEVLESLREQLEVRYERVGIEKVLGDAVVEQAKRKPEKAPKVSWPHAMYVASLAEPEWDGVNKAF
;
A
#
# COMPACT_ATOMS: atom_id res chain seq x y z
N MET A 1 -1.44 -17.39 41.80
CA MET A 1 -0.54 -17.41 40.64
C MET A 1 -1.30 -16.82 39.46
N CYS A 2 -1.05 -15.54 39.17
CA CYS A 2 -1.51 -14.85 37.97
C CYS A 2 -0.28 -14.58 37.10
N PRO A 3 -0.36 -14.66 35.76
CA PRO A 3 0.74 -14.24 34.91
C PRO A 3 0.74 -12.71 34.80
N PRO A 4 1.92 -12.06 34.67
CA PRO A 4 1.97 -10.67 34.24
C PRO A 4 1.71 -10.60 32.73
N SER A 5 0.68 -9.82 32.40
CA SER A 5 0.40 -9.28 31.06
C SER A 5 1.26 -8.05 30.89
N ASP A 6 2.14 -8.02 29.89
CA ASP A 6 2.77 -6.79 29.38
C ASP A 6 3.44 -7.05 28.02
N LEU A 7 2.67 -6.88 26.94
CA LEU A 7 3.19 -6.50 25.62
C LEU A 7 2.19 -5.54 24.98
N ALA A 8 1.99 -4.40 25.64
CA ALA A 8 1.51 -3.19 25.00
C ALA A 8 2.74 -2.33 24.67
N ILE A 9 3.33 -2.54 23.50
CA ILE A 9 4.27 -1.57 22.94
C ILE A 9 3.42 -0.56 22.14
N THR A 10 2.85 0.41 22.85
CA THR A 10 2.38 1.65 22.23
C THR A 10 3.58 2.59 22.14
N GLY A 11 4.32 2.51 21.05
CA GLY A 11 5.28 3.55 20.69
C GLY A 11 4.51 4.71 20.05
N ALA A 12 4.19 5.74 20.84
CA ALA A 12 3.88 7.05 20.27
C ALA A 12 5.12 7.50 19.49
N ARG A 13 5.00 7.68 18.17
CA ARG A 13 6.07 8.27 17.36
C ARG A 13 6.11 9.76 17.61
N ASP A 14 7.28 10.27 17.94
CA ASP A 14 7.57 11.70 17.92
C ASP A 14 7.25 12.26 16.53
N SER A 15 6.57 13.40 16.52
CA SER A 15 6.15 14.14 15.31
C SER A 15 7.31 14.76 14.50
N ASP A 16 8.55 14.40 14.82
CA ASP A 16 9.79 14.94 14.25
C ASP A 16 10.46 13.97 13.27
N ASP A 17 9.68 13.17 12.54
CA ASP A 17 10.19 12.33 11.45
C ASP A 17 10.54 13.22 10.24
N GLU A 18 11.83 13.44 9.96
CA GLU A 18 12.35 14.16 8.77
C GLU A 18 11.80 13.61 7.43
N THR A 19 11.17 12.44 7.45
CA THR A 19 10.46 11.81 6.34
C THR A 19 9.24 12.61 5.89
N TYR A 20 8.46 13.21 6.81
CA TYR A 20 7.23 13.93 6.45
C TYR A 20 7.49 15.28 5.75
N PRO A 21 8.41 16.15 6.24
CA PRO A 21 8.78 17.39 5.55
C PRO A 21 9.19 17.20 4.08
N ARG A 22 9.83 16.07 3.77
CA ARG A 22 10.33 15.74 2.43
C ARG A 22 9.27 15.14 1.51
N LEU A 23 8.30 14.41 2.08
CA LEU A 23 7.14 13.92 1.33
C LEU A 23 6.26 15.08 0.86
N LEU A 24 6.11 16.11 1.71
CA LEU A 24 5.32 17.33 1.44
C LEU A 24 5.76 18.12 0.21
N GLU A 25 7.01 17.96 -0.25
CA GLU A 25 7.50 18.63 -1.47
C GLU A 25 6.86 18.05 -2.75
N CYS A 26 6.46 16.77 -2.72
CA CYS A 26 5.94 16.06 -3.89
C CYS A 26 4.47 15.66 -3.74
N SER A 27 3.94 15.56 -2.52
CA SER A 27 2.53 15.27 -2.26
C SER A 27 1.64 16.52 -2.41
N PRO A 28 0.33 16.36 -2.62
CA PRO A 28 -0.60 17.48 -2.58
C PRO A 28 -0.63 18.08 -1.16
N ASN A 29 -0.48 19.41 -1.06
CA ASN A 29 -0.59 20.12 0.21
C ASN A 29 -2.05 20.46 0.53
N THR A 30 -2.90 19.42 0.63
CA THR A 30 -4.33 19.51 0.92
C THR A 30 -4.64 18.84 2.26
N ASP A 31 -5.79 19.17 2.87
CA ASP A 31 -6.16 18.59 4.16
C ASP A 31 -6.42 17.08 4.07
N ILE A 32 -7.01 16.61 2.97
CA ILE A 32 -7.24 15.19 2.71
C ILE A 32 -5.92 14.42 2.57
N SER A 33 -4.93 14.97 1.85
CA SER A 33 -3.62 14.31 1.71
C SER A 33 -2.86 14.26 3.04
N LYS A 34 -2.88 15.34 3.84
CA LYS A 34 -2.28 15.34 5.18
C LYS A 34 -2.95 14.33 6.12
N ALA A 35 -4.27 14.27 6.09
CA ALA A 35 -5.04 13.31 6.89
C ALA A 35 -4.77 11.86 6.45
N ALA A 36 -4.66 11.61 5.13
CA ALA A 36 -4.35 10.29 4.60
C ALA A 36 -2.96 9.82 5.05
N TYR A 37 -1.96 10.70 4.99
CA TYR A 37 -0.62 10.39 5.51
C TYR A 37 -0.64 10.10 7.00
N THR A 38 -1.25 10.97 7.80
CA THR A 38 -1.31 10.80 9.26
C THR A 38 -1.96 9.45 9.61
N HIS A 39 -3.09 9.13 8.98
CA HIS A 39 -3.79 7.87 9.19
C HIS A 39 -2.98 6.65 8.77
N ALA A 40 -2.27 6.72 7.64
CA ALA A 40 -1.38 5.64 7.21
C ALA A 40 -0.18 5.49 8.17
N ALA A 41 0.44 6.60 8.59
CA ALA A 41 1.59 6.60 9.48
C ALA A 41 1.27 6.07 10.88
N ASP A 42 0.06 6.31 11.37
CA ASP A 42 -0.42 5.81 12.66
C ASP A 42 -0.67 4.29 12.69
N LEU A 43 -0.98 3.70 11.53
CA LEU A 43 -1.48 2.32 11.46
C LEU A 43 -0.53 1.33 10.78
N LEU A 44 0.26 1.81 9.83
CA LEU A 44 1.16 0.96 9.07
C LEU A 44 2.44 0.64 9.84
N HIS A 45 2.94 -0.58 9.62
CA HIS A 45 4.33 -0.88 9.91
C HIS A 45 5.26 0.03 9.06
N THR A 46 6.40 0.47 9.61
CA THR A 46 7.33 1.40 8.93
C THR A 46 7.70 0.95 7.51
N ALA A 47 8.02 -0.34 7.34
CA ALA A 47 8.36 -0.88 6.04
C ALA A 47 7.23 -0.68 5.00
N VAL A 48 5.97 -0.89 5.42
CA VAL A 48 4.78 -0.75 4.58
C VAL A 48 4.49 0.73 4.31
N LEU A 49 4.65 1.61 5.30
CA LEU A 49 4.53 3.06 5.08
C LEU A 49 5.56 3.57 4.06
N ASN A 50 6.84 3.18 4.23
CA ASN A 50 7.90 3.54 3.29
C ASN A 50 7.60 3.00 1.88
N HIS A 51 7.09 1.77 1.79
CA HIS A 51 6.61 1.19 0.53
C HIS A 51 5.51 2.03 -0.10
N SER A 52 4.43 2.34 0.63
CA SER A 52 3.32 3.16 0.15
C SER A 52 3.78 4.56 -0.32
N ILE A 53 4.75 5.16 0.37
CA ILE A 53 5.38 6.41 -0.04
C ILE A 53 6.15 6.26 -1.37
N ARG A 54 7.00 5.24 -1.50
CA ARG A 54 7.73 4.98 -2.75
C ARG A 54 6.76 4.72 -3.91
N VAL A 55 5.71 3.93 -3.67
CA VAL A 55 4.61 3.67 -4.62
C VAL A 55 3.97 4.98 -5.08
N TYR A 56 3.63 5.89 -4.16
CA TYR A 56 3.11 7.20 -4.56
C TYR A 56 4.09 7.97 -5.47
N LEU A 57 5.37 8.00 -5.12
CA LEU A 57 6.36 8.76 -5.88
C LEU A 57 6.57 8.20 -7.30
N TYR A 58 6.58 6.87 -7.46
CA TYR A 58 6.59 6.25 -8.80
C TYR A 58 5.30 6.56 -9.57
N ALA A 59 4.14 6.44 -8.91
CA ALA A 59 2.86 6.68 -9.57
C ALA A 59 2.73 8.15 -10.00
N ASN A 60 3.19 9.10 -9.19
CA ASN A 60 3.22 10.53 -9.50
C ASN A 60 4.19 10.83 -10.67
N ALA A 61 5.37 10.20 -10.70
CA ALA A 61 6.31 10.34 -11.81
C ALA A 61 5.73 9.79 -13.13
N LEU A 62 5.05 8.63 -13.07
CA LEU A 62 4.38 8.04 -14.22
C LEU A 62 3.19 8.88 -14.70
N ALA A 63 2.38 9.39 -13.77
CA ALA A 63 1.27 10.30 -14.06
C ALA A 63 1.77 11.58 -14.74
N LYS A 64 2.90 12.13 -14.28
CA LYS A 64 3.58 13.27 -14.93
C LYS A 64 4.03 12.94 -16.34
N HIS A 65 4.72 11.80 -16.53
CA HIS A 65 5.24 11.38 -17.83
C HIS A 65 4.12 11.21 -18.87
N THR A 66 2.95 10.74 -18.43
CA THR A 66 1.79 10.48 -19.29
C THR A 66 0.81 11.65 -19.39
N SER A 67 1.10 12.79 -18.76
CA SER A 67 0.20 13.96 -18.68
C SER A 67 -1.19 13.59 -18.13
N SER A 68 -1.23 12.64 -17.20
CA SER A 68 -2.44 12.11 -16.57
C SER A 68 -3.20 13.17 -15.79
N LYS A 69 -4.54 13.02 -15.70
CA LYS A 69 -5.38 13.82 -14.79
C LYS A 69 -4.93 13.70 -13.33
N TYR A 70 -4.38 12.54 -12.95
CA TYR A 70 -3.82 12.27 -11.63
C TYR A 70 -2.51 13.02 -11.34
N PHE A 71 -1.98 13.79 -12.31
CA PHE A 71 -0.89 14.75 -12.11
C PHE A 71 -1.31 16.21 -12.34
N THR A 72 -2.26 16.47 -13.24
CA THR A 72 -2.62 17.84 -13.64
C THR A 72 -3.73 18.47 -12.81
N ASP A 73 -4.60 17.67 -12.19
CA ASP A 73 -5.71 18.12 -11.36
C ASP A 73 -5.46 17.82 -9.88
N VAL A 74 -5.64 18.82 -9.01
CA VAL A 74 -5.32 18.71 -7.57
C VAL A 74 -6.20 17.68 -6.87
N HIS A 75 -7.49 17.64 -7.20
CA HIS A 75 -8.43 16.68 -6.62
C HIS A 75 -8.05 15.24 -7.00
N HIS A 76 -7.74 14.98 -8.27
CA HIS A 76 -7.28 13.66 -8.68
C HIS A 76 -5.93 13.29 -8.08
N ARG A 77 -5.02 14.24 -7.87
CA ARG A 77 -3.77 13.97 -7.15
C ARG A 77 -4.01 13.51 -5.71
N ASP A 78 -5.03 14.05 -5.03
CA ASP A 78 -5.45 13.58 -3.69
C ASP A 78 -5.95 12.13 -3.73
N LEU A 79 -6.70 11.76 -4.78
CA LEU A 79 -7.15 10.38 -4.98
C LEU A 79 -5.97 9.44 -5.23
N LEU A 80 -4.99 9.84 -6.05
CA LEU A 80 -3.78 9.06 -6.29
C LEU A 80 -2.98 8.84 -5.01
N PHE A 81 -2.76 9.92 -4.25
CA PHE A 81 -2.03 9.88 -2.99
C PHE A 81 -2.74 8.96 -1.98
N THR A 82 -4.05 9.12 -1.82
CA THR A 82 -4.86 8.26 -0.94
C THR A 82 -4.81 6.80 -1.37
N ALA A 83 -4.96 6.50 -2.66
CA ALA A 83 -4.90 5.12 -3.16
C ALA A 83 -3.55 4.46 -2.86
N CYS A 84 -2.44 5.16 -3.10
CA CYS A 84 -1.10 4.65 -2.81
C CYS A 84 -0.87 4.44 -1.31
N LEU A 85 -1.33 5.35 -0.45
CA LEU A 85 -1.19 5.19 0.99
C LEU A 85 -2.07 4.09 1.58
N PHE A 86 -3.24 3.83 1.00
CA PHE A 86 -4.20 2.87 1.56
C PHE A 86 -4.11 1.46 0.96
N HIS A 87 -3.32 1.24 -0.10
CA HIS A 87 -3.41 -0.02 -0.84
C HIS A 87 -3.11 -1.27 0.01
N ASP A 88 -2.25 -1.13 1.02
CA ASP A 88 -1.90 -2.19 1.97
C ASP A 88 -2.60 -2.06 3.34
N MET A 89 -3.63 -1.19 3.50
CA MET A 89 -4.24 -0.93 4.82
C MET A 89 -4.92 -2.16 5.41
N GLY A 90 -5.40 -3.07 4.57
CA GLY A 90 -5.97 -4.33 5.02
C GLY A 90 -4.98 -5.25 5.74
N THR A 91 -3.68 -4.96 5.70
CA THR A 91 -2.65 -5.71 6.46
C THR A 91 -2.57 -5.29 7.92
N THR A 92 -3.14 -4.14 8.27
CA THR A 92 -3.12 -3.60 9.64
C THR A 92 -4.12 -4.33 10.56
N GLN A 93 -3.87 -4.31 11.87
CA GLN A 93 -4.81 -4.88 12.83
C GLN A 93 -6.18 -4.18 12.81
N LYS A 94 -6.20 -2.85 12.60
CA LYS A 94 -7.44 -2.05 12.56
C LYS A 94 -8.36 -2.46 11.42
N TYR A 95 -7.82 -2.97 10.32
CA TYR A 95 -8.56 -3.43 9.14
C TYR A 95 -8.41 -4.93 8.88
N ASP A 96 -8.12 -5.73 9.93
CA ASP A 96 -8.09 -7.21 9.84
C ASP A 96 -9.51 -7.80 9.89
N GLY A 97 -10.33 -7.46 8.89
CA GLY A 97 -11.71 -7.94 8.73
C GLY A 97 -11.80 -9.38 8.20
N SER A 98 -12.89 -9.72 7.52
CA SER A 98 -13.15 -11.09 6.99
C SER A 98 -12.75 -11.26 5.53
N GLN A 99 -12.52 -10.17 4.81
CA GLN A 99 -12.19 -10.18 3.39
C GLN A 99 -10.68 -10.22 3.18
N ARG A 100 -10.25 -10.43 1.93
CA ARG A 100 -8.82 -10.31 1.57
C ARG A 100 -8.31 -8.90 1.90
N PHE A 101 -7.01 -8.77 2.19
CA PHE A 101 -6.41 -7.50 2.59
C PHE A 101 -6.59 -6.40 1.52
N GLU A 102 -6.61 -6.76 0.23
CA GLU A 102 -6.83 -5.78 -0.84
C GLU A 102 -8.22 -5.15 -0.75
N VAL A 103 -9.24 -5.94 -0.38
CA VAL A 103 -10.62 -5.46 -0.25
C VAL A 103 -10.79 -4.67 1.04
N GLU A 104 -10.22 -5.14 2.15
CA GLU A 104 -10.27 -4.43 3.43
C GLU A 104 -9.59 -3.06 3.35
N GLY A 105 -8.46 -2.96 2.63
CA GLY A 105 -7.77 -1.70 2.35
C GLY A 105 -8.60 -0.76 1.48
N ALA A 106 -9.24 -1.30 0.43
CA ALA A 106 -10.13 -0.53 -0.44
C ALA A 106 -11.34 0.04 0.32
N ASP A 107 -11.98 -0.78 1.16
CA ASP A 107 -13.09 -0.35 2.00
C ASP A 107 -12.65 0.69 3.05
N ALA A 108 -11.45 0.55 3.59
CA ALA A 108 -10.86 1.54 4.50
C ALA A 108 -10.65 2.90 3.81
N ALA A 109 -10.17 2.89 2.56
CA ALA A 109 -9.97 4.11 1.77
C ALA A 109 -11.30 4.80 1.47
N VAL A 110 -12.34 4.06 1.07
CA VAL A 110 -13.68 4.65 0.81
C VAL A 110 -14.25 5.28 2.08
N ARG A 111 -14.17 4.61 3.23
CA ARG A 111 -14.62 5.18 4.51
C ARG A 111 -13.86 6.46 4.86
N PHE A 112 -12.55 6.49 4.62
CA PHE A 112 -11.73 7.68 4.82
C PHE A 112 -12.15 8.82 3.88
N LEU A 113 -12.23 8.55 2.57
CA LEU A 113 -12.62 9.53 1.54
C LEU A 113 -14.00 10.13 1.80
N PHE A 114 -14.96 9.31 2.25
CA PHE A 114 -16.29 9.75 2.63
C PHE A 114 -16.26 10.83 3.72
N THR A 115 -15.37 10.70 4.73
CA THR A 115 -15.22 11.74 5.78
C THR A 115 -14.64 13.06 5.27
N HIS A 116 -14.07 13.05 4.06
CA HIS A 116 -13.57 14.23 3.36
C HIS A 116 -14.48 14.67 2.20
N GLY A 117 -15.70 14.15 2.11
CA GLY A 117 -16.68 14.54 1.10
C GLY A 117 -16.41 14.00 -0.31
N VAL A 118 -15.53 12.99 -0.44
CA VAL A 118 -15.26 12.31 -1.71
C VAL A 118 -16.11 11.03 -1.78
N GLU A 119 -16.99 10.97 -2.77
CA GLU A 119 -17.98 9.89 -2.93
C GLU A 119 -18.15 9.48 -4.41
N GLY A 120 -19.05 8.54 -4.67
CA GLY A 120 -19.46 8.18 -6.03
C GLY A 120 -18.32 7.60 -6.88
N ALA A 121 -18.14 8.16 -8.08
CA ALA A 121 -17.17 7.66 -9.04
C ALA A 121 -15.72 7.75 -8.54
N ASP A 122 -15.36 8.82 -7.84
CA ASP A 122 -13.99 9.02 -7.35
C ASP A 122 -13.63 8.02 -6.23
N ALA A 123 -14.56 7.81 -5.29
CA ALA A 123 -14.39 6.79 -4.26
C ALA A 123 -14.32 5.38 -4.88
N HIS A 124 -15.11 5.12 -5.92
CA HIS A 124 -15.08 3.85 -6.64
C HIS A 124 -13.77 3.63 -7.42
N ASP A 125 -13.22 4.68 -8.04
CA ASP A 125 -11.93 4.61 -8.73
C ASP A 125 -10.79 4.26 -7.75
N VAL A 126 -10.78 4.90 -6.56
CA VAL A 126 -9.81 4.59 -5.50
C VAL A 126 -10.00 3.16 -4.98
N TRP A 127 -11.24 2.76 -4.70
CA TRP A 127 -11.55 1.39 -4.27
C TRP A 127 -11.04 0.37 -5.29
N THR A 128 -11.30 0.60 -6.58
CA THR A 128 -10.91 -0.31 -7.67
C THR A 128 -9.40 -0.40 -7.82
N ALA A 129 -8.70 0.74 -7.73
CA ALA A 129 -7.24 0.76 -7.78
C ALA A 129 -6.61 -0.05 -6.65
N ILE A 130 -7.13 0.08 -5.43
CA ILE A 130 -6.67 -0.70 -4.28
C ILE A 130 -7.08 -2.17 -4.41
N ALA A 131 -8.35 -2.49 -4.64
CA ALA A 131 -8.80 -3.88 -4.66
C ALA A 131 -8.13 -4.74 -5.75
N CYS A 132 -7.69 -4.12 -6.84
CA CYS A 132 -7.04 -4.80 -7.96
C CYS A 132 -5.50 -4.73 -7.93
N HIS A 133 -4.84 -4.04 -7.02
CA HIS A 133 -3.38 -3.77 -7.12
C HIS A 133 -2.50 -5.03 -7.18
N THR A 134 -2.98 -6.18 -6.66
CA THR A 134 -2.32 -7.50 -6.73
C THR A 134 -2.73 -8.35 -7.94
N SER A 135 -3.59 -7.85 -8.84
CA SER A 135 -4.23 -8.61 -9.93
C SER A 135 -3.62 -8.25 -11.30
N PRO A 136 -2.62 -9.01 -11.79
CA PRO A 136 -1.91 -8.70 -13.04
C PRO A 136 -2.84 -8.82 -14.25
N GLY A 137 -2.70 -7.92 -15.22
CA GLY A 137 -3.49 -7.86 -16.44
C GLY A 137 -4.85 -7.18 -16.27
N ILE A 138 -5.43 -7.22 -15.07
CA ILE A 138 -6.71 -6.56 -14.75
C ILE A 138 -6.44 -5.11 -14.33
N ALA A 139 -5.57 -4.89 -13.34
CA ALA A 139 -5.33 -3.57 -12.78
C ALA A 139 -4.80 -2.58 -13.81
N GLU A 140 -3.96 -3.04 -14.75
CA GLU A 140 -3.38 -2.23 -15.81
C GLU A 140 -4.40 -1.84 -16.90
N ARG A 141 -5.59 -2.46 -16.93
CA ARG A 141 -6.62 -2.27 -17.97
C ARG A 141 -7.93 -1.69 -17.47
N ILE A 142 -8.28 -1.91 -16.20
CA ILE A 142 -9.61 -1.56 -15.68
C ILE A 142 -9.81 -0.05 -15.51
N GLY A 143 -8.75 0.70 -15.21
CA GLY A 143 -8.80 2.15 -15.02
C GLY A 143 -7.41 2.77 -14.93
N GLU A 144 -7.35 4.08 -15.19
CA GLU A 144 -6.08 4.82 -15.19
C GLU A 144 -5.42 4.86 -13.80
N LEU A 145 -6.19 5.11 -12.73
CA LEU A 145 -5.66 5.09 -11.36
C LEU A 145 -5.14 3.70 -10.98
N SER A 146 -5.91 2.65 -11.30
CA SER A 146 -5.52 1.27 -11.06
C SER A 146 -4.23 0.91 -11.79
N LYS A 147 -4.06 1.38 -13.04
CA LYS A 147 -2.82 1.22 -13.78
C LYS A 147 -1.65 1.94 -13.09
N LEU A 148 -1.82 3.21 -12.72
CA LEU A 148 -0.76 3.99 -12.05
C LEU A 148 -0.27 3.31 -10.75
N VAL A 149 -1.20 2.94 -9.87
CA VAL A 149 -0.90 2.25 -8.61
C VAL A 149 -0.23 0.91 -8.89
N ARG A 150 -0.76 0.12 -9.81
CA ARG A 150 -0.22 -1.21 -10.15
C ARG A 150 1.21 -1.13 -10.66
N ILE A 151 1.48 -0.25 -11.63
CA ILE A 151 2.83 -0.09 -12.18
C ILE A 151 3.79 0.36 -11.09
N ALA A 152 3.39 1.31 -10.25
CA ALA A 152 4.22 1.75 -9.13
C ALA A 152 4.54 0.65 -8.10
N VAL A 153 3.54 -0.18 -7.73
CA VAL A 153 3.74 -1.33 -6.83
C VAL A 153 4.76 -2.31 -7.40
N ILE A 154 4.62 -2.69 -8.68
CA ILE A 154 5.55 -3.66 -9.28
C ILE A 154 6.94 -3.08 -9.50
N THR A 155 7.05 -1.77 -9.75
CA THR A 155 8.33 -1.05 -9.79
C THR A 155 9.04 -1.10 -8.44
N ASP A 156 8.33 -0.89 -7.33
CA ASP A 156 8.95 -0.95 -5.99
C ASP A 156 9.52 -2.34 -5.69
N PHE A 157 8.86 -3.40 -6.17
CA PHE A 157 9.34 -4.78 -6.07
C PHE A 157 10.26 -5.22 -7.22
N GLY A 158 10.76 -4.27 -8.03
CA GLY A 158 11.79 -4.55 -9.04
C GLY A 158 11.32 -5.33 -10.26
N ARG A 159 10.01 -5.43 -10.49
CA ARG A 159 9.43 -6.10 -11.67
C ARG A 159 9.31 -5.09 -12.82
N LYS A 160 9.79 -5.49 -14.00
CA LYS A 160 9.83 -4.62 -15.18
C LYS A 160 8.44 -4.48 -15.81
N SER A 161 8.02 -3.24 -16.04
CA SER A 161 6.85 -2.87 -16.85
C SER A 161 7.30 -2.27 -18.18
N ALA A 162 6.35 -1.95 -19.07
CA ALA A 162 6.64 -1.17 -20.27
C ALA A 162 7.20 0.24 -19.96
N ASP A 163 6.92 0.75 -18.76
CA ASP A 163 7.34 2.07 -18.29
C ASP A 163 8.62 2.00 -17.42
N TRP A 164 9.34 0.87 -17.42
CA TRP A 164 10.50 0.65 -16.55
C TRP A 164 11.61 1.69 -16.74
N GLU A 165 11.94 2.02 -17.98
CA GLU A 165 13.01 2.99 -18.30
C GLU A 165 12.70 4.39 -17.75
N VAL A 166 11.41 4.74 -17.58
CA VAL A 166 10.98 6.00 -17.00
C VAL A 166 11.23 6.03 -15.48
N LEU A 167 11.15 4.87 -14.82
CA LEU A 167 11.11 4.76 -13.35
C LEU A 167 12.41 4.21 -12.73
N GLU A 168 13.27 3.55 -13.50
CA GLU A 168 14.49 2.88 -13.00
C GLU A 168 15.41 3.85 -12.24
N SER A 169 15.71 5.01 -12.84
CA SER A 169 16.57 6.02 -12.20
C SER A 169 15.95 6.59 -10.91
N LEU A 170 14.62 6.68 -10.84
CA LEU A 170 13.91 7.13 -9.65
C LEU A 170 13.95 6.04 -8.57
N ARG A 171 13.85 4.77 -8.95
CA ARG A 171 13.89 3.64 -8.01
C ARG A 171 15.20 3.61 -7.22
N GLU A 172 16.33 3.77 -7.90
CA GLU A 172 17.64 3.83 -7.26
C GLU A 172 17.75 4.97 -6.24
N GLN A 173 17.17 6.14 -6.57
CA GLN A 173 17.17 7.30 -5.66
C GLN A 173 16.26 7.10 -4.45
N LEU A 174 15.08 6.50 -4.65
CA LEU A 174 14.08 6.35 -3.59
C LEU A 174 14.41 5.26 -2.59
N GLU A 175 15.12 4.20 -2.98
CA GLU A 175 15.57 3.17 -2.03
C GLU A 175 16.59 3.72 -1.01
N VAL A 176 17.35 4.75 -1.39
CA VAL A 176 18.25 5.46 -0.47
C VAL A 176 17.46 6.41 0.45
N ARG A 177 16.42 7.07 -0.07
CA ARG A 177 15.65 8.09 0.66
C ARG A 177 14.60 7.50 1.61
N TYR A 178 14.02 6.37 1.23
CA TYR A 178 12.99 5.66 1.99
C TYR A 178 13.38 4.18 2.07
N GLU A 179 14.01 3.80 3.19
CA GLU A 179 14.54 2.46 3.37
C GLU A 179 13.47 1.37 3.15
N ARG A 180 13.87 0.25 2.55
CA ARG A 180 12.98 -0.88 2.30
C ARG A 180 12.56 -1.61 3.58
N VAL A 181 13.44 -1.63 4.59
CA VAL A 181 13.23 -2.25 5.91
C VAL A 181 12.62 -3.67 5.80
N GLY A 182 13.12 -4.47 4.85
CA GLY A 182 12.65 -5.85 4.63
C GLY A 182 11.18 -5.97 4.22
N ILE A 183 10.63 -4.99 3.50
CA ILE A 183 9.22 -4.93 3.08
C ILE A 183 8.67 -6.25 2.55
N GLU A 184 9.42 -7.02 1.76
CA GLU A 184 8.95 -8.28 1.18
C GLU A 184 8.58 -9.30 2.26
N LYS A 185 9.41 -9.40 3.31
CA LYS A 185 9.11 -10.27 4.45
C LYS A 185 7.97 -9.69 5.27
N VAL A 186 8.04 -8.40 5.62
CA VAL A 186 7.06 -7.74 6.50
C VAL A 186 5.65 -7.84 5.91
N LEU A 187 5.48 -7.50 4.63
CA LEU A 187 4.20 -7.54 3.94
C LEU A 187 3.69 -8.98 3.79
N GLY A 188 4.58 -9.89 3.36
CA GLY A 188 4.25 -11.30 3.21
C GLY A 188 3.78 -11.93 4.52
N ASP A 189 4.51 -11.68 5.62
CA ASP A 189 4.17 -12.15 6.96
C ASP A 189 2.83 -11.57 7.43
N ALA A 190 2.59 -10.27 7.24
CA ALA A 190 1.32 -9.65 7.64
C ALA A 190 0.11 -10.31 6.94
N VAL A 191 0.21 -10.56 5.62
CA VAL A 191 -0.84 -11.23 4.84
C VAL A 191 -1.01 -12.68 5.27
N VAL A 192 0.08 -13.42 5.44
CA VAL A 192 0.07 -14.84 5.83
C VAL A 192 -0.49 -15.04 7.23
N GLU A 193 -0.09 -14.22 8.20
CA GLU A 193 -0.56 -14.34 9.58
C GLU A 193 -2.06 -14.07 9.70
N GLN A 194 -2.60 -13.14 8.91
CA GLN A 194 -4.06 -12.98 8.81
C GLN A 194 -4.73 -14.21 8.19
N ALA A 195 -4.16 -14.79 7.12
CA ALA A 195 -4.69 -15.99 6.48
C ALA A 195 -4.61 -17.25 7.37
N LYS A 196 -3.58 -17.39 8.20
CA LYS A 196 -3.48 -18.47 9.20
C LYS A 196 -4.61 -18.41 10.23
N ARG A 197 -5.02 -17.20 10.64
CA ARG A 197 -6.16 -17.00 11.56
C ARG A 197 -7.50 -17.13 10.86
N LYS A 198 -7.60 -16.68 9.61
CA LYS A 198 -8.83 -16.66 8.80
C LYS A 198 -8.51 -17.09 7.36
N PRO A 199 -8.51 -18.40 7.05
CA PRO A 199 -8.12 -18.90 5.72
C PRO A 199 -8.95 -18.32 4.55
N GLU A 200 -10.17 -17.86 4.82
CA GLU A 200 -11.05 -17.21 3.83
C GLU A 200 -10.47 -15.91 3.26
N LYS A 201 -9.55 -15.26 3.99
CA LYS A 201 -8.82 -14.07 3.52
C LYS A 201 -7.83 -14.39 2.39
N ALA A 202 -7.54 -15.67 2.16
CA ALA A 202 -6.64 -16.17 1.13
C ALA A 202 -7.37 -17.17 0.22
N PRO A 203 -8.36 -16.72 -0.58
CA PRO A 203 -9.10 -17.60 -1.48
C PRO A 203 -8.18 -18.16 -2.57
N LYS A 204 -8.47 -19.37 -3.04
CA LYS A 204 -7.69 -20.03 -4.10
C LYS A 204 -7.50 -19.12 -5.31
N VAL A 205 -6.35 -19.25 -5.97
CA VAL A 205 -5.97 -18.46 -7.16
C VAL A 205 -5.85 -16.95 -6.84
N SER A 206 -5.34 -16.63 -5.65
CA SER A 206 -4.96 -15.27 -5.25
C SER A 206 -3.50 -15.24 -4.76
N TRP A 207 -2.88 -14.05 -4.80
CA TRP A 207 -1.53 -13.85 -4.28
C TRP A 207 -1.43 -14.18 -2.76
N PRO A 208 -2.38 -13.74 -1.90
CA PRO A 208 -2.43 -14.19 -0.49
C PRO A 208 -2.46 -15.71 -0.33
N HIS A 209 -3.19 -16.43 -1.19
CA HIS A 209 -3.27 -17.89 -1.12
C HIS A 209 -1.97 -18.58 -1.49
N ALA A 210 -1.25 -18.07 -2.49
CA ALA A 210 0.05 -18.60 -2.86
C ALA A 210 1.03 -18.51 -1.67
N MET A 211 1.09 -17.35 -1.01
CA MET A 211 1.93 -17.15 0.18
C MET A 211 1.47 -17.99 1.38
N TYR A 212 0.17 -18.08 1.61
CA TYR A 212 -0.40 -18.89 2.69
C TYR A 212 0.00 -20.37 2.55
N VAL A 213 -0.19 -20.96 1.35
CA VAL A 213 0.19 -22.35 1.09
C VAL A 213 1.70 -22.57 1.22
N ALA A 214 2.51 -21.64 0.71
CA ALA A 214 3.97 -21.70 0.87
C ALA A 214 4.39 -21.69 2.35
N SER A 215 3.72 -20.89 3.19
CA SER A 215 4.02 -20.84 4.63
C SER A 215 3.66 -22.13 5.38
N LEU A 216 2.62 -22.83 4.95
CA LEU A 216 2.22 -24.11 5.55
C LEU A 216 3.14 -25.25 5.13
N ALA A 217 3.72 -25.18 3.94
CA ALA A 217 4.67 -26.17 3.43
C ALA A 217 6.02 -26.12 4.19
N GLU A 218 6.43 -24.94 4.67
CA GLU A 218 7.71 -24.73 5.34
C GLU A 218 7.53 -23.86 6.60
N PRO A 219 6.94 -24.40 7.69
CA PRO A 219 6.59 -23.62 8.88
C PRO A 219 7.79 -23.03 9.63
N GLU A 220 8.98 -23.59 9.45
CA GLU A 220 10.23 -23.14 10.09
C GLU A 220 11.02 -22.12 9.23
N TRP A 221 10.52 -21.75 8.05
CA TRP A 221 11.18 -20.76 7.18
C TRP A 221 10.95 -19.34 7.70
N ASP A 222 12.04 -18.64 8.04
CA ASP A 222 12.04 -17.24 8.52
C ASP A 222 12.59 -16.23 7.49
N GLY A 223 12.61 -16.59 6.21
CA GLY A 223 12.99 -15.67 5.13
C GLY A 223 11.79 -14.96 4.49
N VAL A 224 12.02 -14.26 3.39
CA VAL A 224 10.92 -13.78 2.51
C VAL A 224 10.09 -14.99 2.06
N ASN A 225 8.77 -14.89 2.12
CA ASN A 225 7.88 -15.96 1.70
C ASN A 225 8.21 -16.41 0.25
N LYS A 226 8.35 -17.71 0.02
CA LYS A 226 8.80 -18.25 -1.29
C LYS A 226 7.82 -18.00 -2.44
N ALA A 227 6.59 -17.59 -2.15
CA ALA A 227 5.57 -17.25 -3.13
C ALA A 227 5.26 -15.74 -3.22
N PHE A 228 6.10 -14.88 -2.64
CA PHE A 228 6.01 -13.42 -2.74
C PHE A 228 6.29 -12.95 -4.19
#